data_AF-A0A558AAU1-F1
#
_entry.id   AF-A0A558AAU1-F1
#
_cell.length_a   1.000
_cell.length_b   1.000
_cell.length_c   1.000
_cell.angle_alpha   90.00
_cell.angle_beta   90.00
_cell.angle_gamma   90.00
#
_symmetry.space_group_name_H-M   'P 1'
#
loop_
_entity.id
_entity.type
_entity.pdbx_description
1 polymer ?
#
loop_
_entity_poly.entity_id
_entity_poly.type
_entity_poly.pdbx_seq_one_letter_code
_entity_poly.pdbx_strand_id
1 'polypeptide(L)'
;MINATETTQWLVNARTAPCRFCEQPGTEGRYRAPGPLGPICPECLDAGRKLCQDGQERILGDLKLARLVTAPGDPCEFCGRGERRDLLRRSRPLPRMRCVQGEAVICADCLILGGRLLAHVSRARRG
;
A
#
# COMPACT_ATOMS: atom_id res chain seq x y z
N MET A 1 0.05 -31.75 5.10
CA MET A 1 1.42 -31.25 4.89
C MET A 1 1.43 -30.63 3.51
N ILE A 2 1.34 -29.30 3.40
CA ILE A 2 1.27 -28.59 2.12
C ILE A 2 2.68 -28.07 1.83
N ASN A 3 3.21 -28.46 0.68
CA ASN A 3 4.59 -28.25 0.24
C ASN A 3 4.93 -26.76 0.10
N ALA A 4 6.09 -26.37 0.61
CA ALA A 4 6.62 -25.01 0.60
C ALA A 4 7.11 -24.52 -0.79
N THR A 5 6.74 -25.19 -1.88
CA THR A 5 7.27 -24.96 -3.24
C THR A 5 6.34 -24.21 -4.19
N GLU A 6 5.10 -23.89 -3.81
CA GLU A 6 4.14 -23.15 -4.66
C GLU A 6 4.04 -21.64 -4.38
N THR A 7 4.74 -21.12 -3.36
CA THR A 7 4.56 -19.72 -2.92
C THR A 7 5.39 -18.70 -3.70
N THR A 8 6.27 -19.13 -4.61
CA THR A 8 7.27 -18.24 -5.24
C THR A 8 6.81 -17.64 -6.57
N GLN A 9 5.72 -18.14 -7.16
CA GLN A 9 5.24 -17.70 -8.49
C GLN A 9 4.54 -16.32 -8.47
N TRP A 10 4.25 -15.78 -7.29
CA TRP A 10 3.60 -14.46 -7.12
C TRP A 10 4.56 -13.34 -6.70
N LEU A 11 5.87 -13.58 -6.71
CA LEU A 11 6.86 -12.51 -6.61
C LEU A 11 6.96 -11.81 -7.96
N VAL A 12 5.94 -10.99 -8.27
CA VAL A 12 6.02 -9.95 -9.29
C VAL A 12 7.36 -9.26 -9.06
N ASN A 13 8.23 -9.24 -10.08
CA ASN A 13 9.61 -8.78 -9.95
C ASN A 13 9.61 -7.32 -9.46
N ALA A 14 9.67 -7.12 -8.14
CA ALA A 14 9.28 -5.87 -7.49
C ALA A 14 10.18 -4.69 -7.87
N ARG A 15 11.32 -4.98 -8.48
CA ARG A 15 12.29 -4.01 -8.98
C ARG A 15 11.85 -3.33 -10.28
N THR A 16 11.18 -4.04 -11.19
CA THR A 16 10.82 -3.52 -12.51
C THR A 16 9.32 -3.33 -12.69
N ALA A 17 8.50 -4.03 -11.91
CA ALA A 17 7.06 -3.95 -12.02
C ALA A 17 6.52 -2.54 -11.67
N PRO A 18 5.50 -2.06 -12.41
CA PRO A 18 4.91 -0.74 -12.18
C PRO A 18 4.28 -0.65 -10.78
N CYS A 19 4.20 0.57 -10.26
CA CYS A 19 3.55 0.81 -8.98
C CYS A 19 2.07 0.45 -9.09
N ARG A 20 1.54 -0.30 -8.11
CA ARG A 20 0.14 -0.71 -8.07
C ARG A 20 -0.86 0.46 -8.04
N PHE A 21 -0.42 1.63 -7.57
CA PHE A 21 -1.25 2.83 -7.48
C PHE A 21 -1.02 3.75 -8.65
N CYS A 22 0.20 4.30 -8.79
CA CYS A 22 0.51 5.32 -9.80
C CYS A 22 0.99 4.79 -11.15
N GLU A 23 1.05 3.46 -11.32
CA GLU A 23 1.51 2.77 -12.54
C GLU A 23 2.94 3.14 -13.00
N GLN A 24 3.64 4.00 -12.25
CA GLN A 24 4.98 4.45 -12.60
C GLN A 24 5.94 3.24 -12.63
N PRO A 25 6.73 3.10 -13.72
CA PRO A 25 7.63 1.97 -13.90
C PRO A 25 8.72 1.95 -12.84
N GLY A 26 9.24 0.75 -12.54
CA GLY A 26 10.41 0.57 -11.68
C GLY A 26 11.56 1.48 -12.09
N THR A 27 12.25 2.08 -11.12
CA THR A 27 13.53 2.75 -11.38
C THR A 27 14.61 2.03 -10.60
N GLU A 28 15.73 1.72 -11.24
CA GLU A 28 16.87 1.12 -10.56
C GLU A 28 17.29 1.95 -9.34
N GLY A 29 17.62 1.27 -8.25
CA GLY A 29 18.01 1.92 -7.00
C GLY A 29 16.86 2.46 -6.14
N ARG A 30 15.61 2.50 -6.63
CA ARG A 30 14.44 2.84 -5.81
C ARG A 30 13.71 1.59 -5.33
N TYR A 31 13.81 1.32 -4.03
CA TYR A 31 13.05 0.25 -3.38
C TYR A 31 11.56 0.55 -3.35
N ARG A 32 10.77 -0.52 -3.46
CA ARG A 32 9.30 -0.48 -3.41
C ARG A 32 8.80 -1.45 -2.35
N ALA A 33 7.72 -1.08 -1.66
CA ALA A 33 7.11 -1.99 -0.71
C ALA A 33 6.42 -3.13 -1.48
N PRO A 34 6.60 -4.39 -1.06
CA PRO A 34 5.93 -5.51 -1.71
C PRO A 34 4.43 -5.46 -1.45
N GLY A 35 3.65 -6.03 -2.38
CA GLY A 35 2.21 -6.15 -2.28
C GLY A 35 1.69 -7.35 -3.07
N PRO A 36 0.51 -7.87 -2.71
CA PRO A 36 -0.02 -9.11 -3.29
C PRO A 36 -0.35 -8.99 -4.79
N LEU A 37 -0.75 -7.81 -5.23
CA LEU A 37 -1.10 -7.51 -6.64
C LEU A 37 -0.06 -6.64 -7.35
N GLY A 38 1.05 -6.33 -6.68
CA GLY A 38 2.10 -5.48 -7.22
C GLY A 38 2.79 -4.60 -6.16
N PRO A 39 3.96 -4.04 -6.47
CA PRO A 39 4.71 -3.21 -5.54
C PRO A 39 4.11 -1.80 -5.39
N ILE A 40 4.42 -1.13 -4.28
CA ILE A 40 4.03 0.28 -4.04
C ILE A 40 5.28 1.14 -3.95
N CYS A 41 5.31 2.25 -4.70
CA CYS A 41 6.40 3.20 -4.65
C CYS A 41 6.39 4.05 -3.36
N PRO A 42 7.56 4.58 -2.93
CA PRO A 42 7.66 5.44 -1.75
C PRO A 42 6.72 6.66 -1.79
N GLU A 43 6.53 7.25 -2.97
CA GLU A 43 5.70 8.44 -3.17
C GLU A 43 4.22 8.14 -2.90
N CYS A 44 3.72 6.99 -3.37
CA CYS A 44 2.35 6.54 -3.08
C CYS A 44 2.14 6.17 -1.61
N LEU A 45 3.16 5.60 -0.95
CA LEU A 45 3.10 5.33 0.49
C LEU A 45 3.02 6.62 1.31
N ASP A 46 3.83 7.63 0.96
CA ASP A 46 3.83 8.92 1.67
C ASP A 46 2.54 9.70 1.42
N ALA A 47 2.08 9.79 0.17
CA ALA A 47 0.81 10.44 -0.17
C ALA A 47 -0.38 9.76 0.49
N GLY A 48 -0.45 8.42 0.47
CA GLY A 48 -1.52 7.66 1.12
C GLY A 48 -1.52 7.83 2.64
N ARG A 49 -0.33 7.87 3.26
CA ARG A 49 -0.22 8.13 4.70
C ARG A 49 -0.74 9.52 5.05
N LYS A 50 -0.32 10.54 4.32
CA LYS A 50 -0.79 11.92 4.53
C LYS A 50 -2.30 12.03 4.32
N LEU A 51 -2.83 11.41 3.25
CA LEU A 51 -4.28 11.33 2.98
C LEU A 51 -5.05 10.72 4.16
N CYS A 52 -4.57 9.62 4.72
CA CYS A 52 -5.22 8.97 5.85
C CYS A 52 -5.12 9.79 7.15
N GLN A 53 -4.21 10.78 7.23
CA GLN A 53 -4.03 11.64 8.38
C GLN A 53 -4.88 12.91 8.32
N ASP A 54 -4.94 13.56 7.15
CA ASP A 54 -5.60 14.87 7.00
C ASP A 54 -6.87 14.84 6.13
N GLY A 55 -7.15 13.74 5.46
CA GLY A 55 -8.30 13.59 4.57
C GLY A 55 -8.26 14.40 3.29
N GLN A 56 -7.12 15.02 2.97
CA GLN A 56 -6.97 15.85 1.78
C GLN A 56 -6.53 15.00 0.59
N GLU A 57 -7.34 15.01 -0.47
CA GLU A 57 -7.01 14.33 -1.74
C GLU A 57 -5.72 14.88 -2.35
N ARG A 58 -4.99 14.00 -3.05
CA ARG A 58 -3.68 14.33 -3.64
C ARG A 58 -3.58 13.79 -5.05
N ILE A 59 -2.91 14.57 -5.90
CA ILE A 59 -2.59 14.20 -7.28
C ILE A 59 -1.11 13.83 -7.32
N LEU A 60 -0.77 12.69 -7.94
CA LEU A 60 0.60 12.18 -8.06
C LEU A 60 0.85 11.87 -9.54
N GLY A 61 1.52 12.79 -10.25
CA GLY A 61 1.61 12.73 -11.72
C GLY A 61 0.24 12.97 -12.37
N ASP A 62 -0.06 12.28 -13.48
CA ASP A 62 -1.32 12.45 -14.22
C ASP A 62 -2.50 11.65 -13.62
N LEU A 63 -2.24 10.79 -12.63
CA LEU A 63 -3.26 9.96 -11.99
C LEU A 63 -3.78 10.64 -10.71
N LYS A 64 -5.10 10.75 -10.59
CA LYS A 64 -5.77 11.16 -9.35
C LYS A 64 -5.73 9.98 -8.38
N LEU A 65 -4.76 9.97 -7.48
CA LEU A 65 -4.34 8.72 -6.83
C LEU A 65 -4.94 8.44 -5.46
N ALA A 66 -5.77 9.32 -4.94
CA ALA A 66 -6.07 9.26 -3.52
C ALA A 66 -7.47 9.77 -3.22
N ARG A 67 -8.46 8.88 -3.29
CA ARG A 67 -9.72 9.08 -2.57
C ARG A 67 -9.59 8.48 -1.18
N LEU A 68 -9.88 9.27 -0.16
CA LEU A 68 -10.02 8.75 1.19
C LEU A 68 -11.39 8.05 1.31
N VAL A 69 -11.39 6.78 1.73
CA VAL A 69 -12.62 6.05 2.06
C VAL A 69 -12.60 5.67 3.53
N THR A 70 -13.63 6.12 4.26
CA THR A 70 -13.84 5.82 5.69
C THR A 70 -15.06 4.93 5.93
N ALA A 71 -16.02 4.86 5.01
CA ALA A 71 -17.20 4.01 5.15
C ALA A 71 -16.90 2.52 4.89
N PRO A 72 -17.70 1.59 5.46
CA PRO A 72 -17.66 0.17 5.08
C PRO A 72 -17.82 0.04 3.55
N GLY A 73 -16.95 -0.76 2.93
CA GLY A 73 -16.82 -0.85 1.47
C GLY A 73 -15.67 -1.78 1.13
N ASP A 74 -14.77 -1.35 0.26
CA ASP A 74 -13.69 -2.20 -0.24
C ASP A 74 -12.63 -2.52 0.83
N PRO A 75 -12.40 -3.80 1.16
CA PRO A 75 -11.36 -4.17 2.11
C PRO A 75 -9.98 -3.80 1.58
N CYS A 76 -9.03 -3.54 2.49
CA CYS A 76 -7.63 -3.37 2.11
C CYS A 76 -7.10 -4.63 1.40
N GLU A 77 -6.55 -4.51 0.21
CA GLU A 77 -6.06 -5.65 -0.57
C GLU A 77 -4.86 -6.36 0.09
N PHE A 78 -4.18 -5.70 1.04
CA PHE A 78 -3.00 -6.22 1.74
C PHE A 78 -3.31 -7.01 2.99
N CYS A 79 -4.36 -6.64 3.73
CA CYS A 79 -4.70 -7.27 5.01
C CYS A 79 -6.15 -7.76 5.10
N GLY A 80 -6.95 -7.54 4.07
CA GLY A 80 -8.37 -7.91 4.00
C GLY A 80 -9.30 -7.10 4.92
N ARG A 81 -8.79 -6.13 5.67
CA ARG A 81 -9.58 -5.39 6.67
C ARG A 81 -10.26 -4.15 6.07
N GLY A 82 -11.56 -3.99 6.35
CA GLY A 82 -12.33 -2.77 6.09
C GLY A 82 -12.58 -1.90 7.34
N GLU A 83 -12.41 -2.49 8.52
CA GLU A 83 -12.65 -1.87 9.82
C GLU A 83 -11.53 -2.20 10.81
N ARG A 84 -11.41 -1.37 11.86
CA ARG A 84 -10.59 -1.68 13.03
C ARG A 84 -11.52 -1.96 14.21
N ARG A 85 -11.28 -3.06 14.92
CA ARG A 85 -11.92 -3.32 16.21
C ARG A 85 -11.05 -2.75 17.32
N ASP A 86 -11.63 -1.94 18.18
CA ASP A 86 -10.95 -1.49 19.40
C ASP A 86 -11.04 -2.54 20.52
N LEU A 87 -10.38 -2.30 21.65
CA LEU A 87 -10.31 -3.22 22.79
C LEU A 87 -11.70 -3.55 23.37
N LEU A 88 -12.71 -2.72 23.10
CA LEU A 88 -14.10 -2.91 23.50
C LEU A 88 -14.94 -3.57 22.40
N ARG A 89 -14.30 -4.16 21.37
CA ARG A 89 -14.92 -4.73 20.18
C ARG A 89 -15.79 -3.75 19.38
N ARG A 90 -15.66 -2.43 19.59
CA ARG A 90 -16.39 -1.46 18.77
C ARG A 90 -15.70 -1.36 17.41
N SER A 91 -16.49 -1.47 16.35
CA SER A 91 -16.00 -1.24 15.00
C SER A 91 -15.81 0.26 14.79
N ARG A 92 -14.61 0.64 14.36
CA ARG A 92 -14.31 1.98 13.86
C ARG A 92 -13.90 1.88 12.39
N PRO A 93 -14.35 2.83 11.56
CA PRO A 93 -13.77 3.10 10.25
C PRO A 93 -12.25 2.98 10.22
N LEU A 94 -11.72 2.18 9.30
CA LEU A 94 -10.30 2.16 9.00
C LEU A 94 -10.05 3.05 7.77
N PRO A 95 -9.37 4.21 7.93
CA PRO A 95 -9.02 5.07 6.81
C PRO A 95 -8.23 4.31 5.74
N ARG A 96 -8.64 4.47 4.49
CA ARG A 96 -8.07 3.79 3.32
C ARG A 96 -7.84 4.77 2.19
N MET A 97 -6.71 4.61 1.51
CA MET A 97 -6.45 5.23 0.23
C MET A 97 -6.96 4.29 -0.88
N ARG A 98 -7.73 4.84 -1.81
CA ARG A 98 -8.12 4.20 -3.05
C ARG A 98 -7.63 5.01 -4.25
N CYS A 99 -7.15 4.34 -5.30
CA CYS A 99 -6.90 4.97 -6.60
C CYS A 99 -8.22 5.33 -7.28
N VAL A 100 -8.41 6.56 -7.78
CA VAL A 100 -9.69 6.99 -8.37
C VAL A 100 -9.99 6.27 -9.67
N GLN A 101 -8.95 5.97 -10.45
CA GLN A 101 -9.06 5.35 -11.78
C GLN A 101 -8.92 3.82 -11.75
N GLY A 102 -8.79 3.22 -10.56
CA GLY A 102 -8.60 1.78 -10.42
C GLY A 102 -9.23 1.18 -9.16
N GLU A 103 -8.96 -0.11 -8.95
CA GLU A 103 -9.50 -0.90 -7.83
C GLU A 103 -8.48 -1.09 -6.69
N ALA A 104 -7.32 -0.43 -6.74
CA ALA A 104 -6.29 -0.57 -5.72
C ALA A 104 -6.70 0.12 -4.41
N VAL A 105 -6.70 -0.62 -3.30
CA VAL A 105 -7.11 -0.13 -1.97
C VAL A 105 -6.14 -0.55 -0.88
N ILE A 106 -5.57 0.43 -0.17
CA ILE A 106 -4.67 0.19 0.96
C ILE A 106 -5.08 0.99 2.21
N CYS A 107 -5.07 0.33 3.37
CA CYS A 107 -5.40 0.98 4.64
C CYS A 107 -4.21 1.71 5.26
N ALA A 108 -4.51 2.63 6.19
CA ALA A 108 -3.52 3.39 6.95
C ALA A 108 -2.45 2.51 7.62
N ASP A 109 -2.83 1.34 8.14
CA ASP A 109 -1.87 0.42 8.79
C ASP A 109 -0.87 -0.18 7.82
N CYS A 110 -1.35 -0.63 6.67
CA CYS A 110 -0.50 -1.20 5.62
C CYS A 110 0.41 -0.13 5.00
N LEU A 111 -0.08 1.11 4.89
CA LEU A 111 0.75 2.27 4.49
C LEU A 111 1.91 2.50 5.46
N ILE A 112 1.63 2.49 6.78
CA ILE A 112 2.66 2.64 7.81
C ILE A 112 3.67 1.49 7.74
N LEU A 113 3.19 0.24 7.63
CA LEU A 113 4.05 -0.94 7.55
C LEU A 113 4.95 -0.91 6.30
N GLY A 114 4.39 -0.58 5.13
CA GLY A 114 5.14 -0.44 3.89
C GLY A 114 6.24 0.62 4.00
N GLY A 115 5.94 1.77 4.61
CA GLY A 115 6.94 2.81 4.87
C GLY A 115 8.06 2.34 5.81
N ARG A 116 7.73 1.59 6.87
CA ARG A 116 8.73 1.00 7.78
C ARG A 116 9.63 0.00 7.06
N LEU A 117 9.05 -0.87 6.24
CA LEU A 117 9.81 -1.86 5.44
C LEU A 117 10.84 -1.16 4.54
N LEU A 118 10.43 -0.10 3.84
CA LEU A 118 11.33 0.68 3.00
C LEU A 118 12.45 1.37 3.78
N ALA A 119 12.14 1.90 4.96
CA ALA A 119 13.14 2.51 5.84
C ALA A 119 14.18 1.48 6.32
N HIS A 120 13.75 0.24 6.64
CA HIS A 120 14.67 -0.82 7.06
C HIS A 120 15.64 -1.23 5.94
N VAL A 121 15.14 -1.49 4.73
CA VAL A 121 16.03 -1.90 3.61
C VAL A 121 16.95 -0.77 3.16
N SER A 122 16.53 0.49 3.30
CA SER A 122 17.38 1.65 2.97
C SER A 122 18.49 1.89 3.99
N ARG A 123 18.31 1.45 5.24
CA ARG A 123 19.33 1.54 6.31
C ARG A 123 20.33 0.40 6.22
N ALA A 124 19.87 -0.82 5.92
CA ALA A 124 20.72 -2.00 5.79
C ALA A 124 21.77 -1.89 4.66
N ARG A 125 21.63 -0.93 3.74
CA ARG A 125 22.59 -0.70 2.65
C ARG A 125 23.67 0.36 2.96
N ARG A 126 23.55 1.05 4.10
CA ARG A 126 24.46 2.12 4.53
C ARG A 126 25.46 1.68 5.61
N GLY A 127 25.33 0.46 6.12
CA GLY A 127 26.31 -0.19 6.99
C GLY A 127 26.91 -1.36 6.24
#